data_AF-A0A922XJC8-F1
#
_entry.id   AF-A0A922XJC8-F1
#
_cell.length_a   1.000
_cell.length_b   1.000
_cell.length_c   1.000
_cell.angle_alpha   90.00
_cell.angle_beta   90.00
_cell.angle_gamma   90.00
#
_symmetry.space_group_name_H-M   'P 1'
#
loop_
_entity.id
_entity.type
_entity.pdbx_description
1 polymer ?
#
loop_
_entity_poly.entity_id
_entity_poly.type
_entity_poly.pdbx_seq_one_letter_code
_entity_poly.pdbx_strand_id
1 'polypeptide(L)'
;MGQGGYGLVCAGLVACAVALGVAACEKKAPPPPPPPPPVVTPPPDPVSFDAILREMNADRRVTIAQDVTITDESFARSSVRLASALATGDESAFASLLTRSGQRVLNELSSSGQWGQATSGLESVRVVYAAPPGSASVERTQTEEALRAAAQTQLDELVDQLRTQGVQADEIARRRLAREAELNAENARRVASSEVQVFGAGTVPEQVLLLAVQDAQGAYLLGWSAARAGEGWIFSPAPTRPQERARAAEWDGVGPRGFSLGLGARADEVGARTGLNPAAAVLETFERLRDVSLFVQFSAVAELLPGASIDAILSQLPPETGQVARAKFESGRQKLSAEPLTNAEVAEIVNSREVLSLLRAVGRSRDDLIAAVAKVTGKSVEEIQGQAGPAPAAPSNQ
;
A
#
# COMPACT_ATOMS: atom_id res chain seq x y z
N MET A 1 11.94 33.56 47.33
CA MET A 1 11.80 34.95 46.83
C MET A 1 11.60 34.87 45.33
N GLY A 2 10.48 35.38 44.82
CA GLY A 2 10.08 35.26 43.41
C GLY A 2 8.56 35.13 43.29
N GLN A 3 7.86 36.22 43.62
CA GLN A 3 6.42 36.42 43.45
C GLN A 3 6.06 36.70 41.99
N GLY A 4 4.79 36.45 41.64
CA GLY A 4 4.07 37.07 40.53
C GLY A 4 3.55 36.06 39.51
N GLY A 5 2.28 36.03 39.11
CA GLY A 5 1.16 36.93 39.36
C GLY A 5 -0.10 36.37 38.68
N TYR A 6 -1.25 36.77 39.21
CA TYR A 6 -2.60 36.39 38.77
C TYR A 6 -3.06 37.17 37.52
N GLY A 7 -3.95 36.55 36.74
CA GLY A 7 -4.93 37.18 35.83
C GLY A 7 -5.72 36.05 35.17
N LEU A 8 -6.98 35.72 35.50
CA LEU A 8 -8.24 36.48 35.61
C LEU A 8 -8.62 37.24 34.33
N VAL A 9 -9.94 37.20 34.00
CA VAL A 9 -10.70 37.90 32.92
C VAL A 9 -10.92 37.00 31.68
N CYS A 10 -12.12 36.74 31.15
CA CYS A 10 -13.47 37.25 31.40
C CYS A 10 -14.57 36.25 30.97
N ALA A 11 -15.70 36.32 31.68
CA ALA A 11 -16.96 35.69 31.35
C ALA A 11 -17.65 36.41 30.17
N GLY A 12 -18.11 35.64 29.18
CA GLY A 12 -18.93 36.12 28.07
C GLY A 12 -20.42 36.03 28.41
N LEU A 13 -21.03 37.21 28.54
CA LEU A 13 -22.39 37.49 28.97
C LEU A 13 -23.44 37.11 27.91
N VAL A 14 -24.51 36.46 28.37
CA VAL A 14 -25.75 36.19 27.64
C VAL A 14 -26.56 37.49 27.53
N ALA A 15 -26.88 37.91 26.31
CA ALA A 15 -27.86 38.96 26.04
C ALA A 15 -28.96 38.41 25.13
N CYS A 16 -30.04 37.91 25.75
CA CYS A 16 -31.31 37.64 25.08
C CYS A 16 -32.06 38.97 24.88
N ALA A 17 -32.04 39.50 23.66
CA ALA A 17 -32.90 40.59 23.25
C ALA A 17 -34.27 40.03 22.87
N VAL A 18 -35.26 40.25 23.74
CA VAL A 18 -36.68 40.00 23.46
C VAL A 18 -37.20 41.19 22.64
N ALA A 19 -37.33 41.00 21.33
CA ALA A 19 -37.98 41.97 20.44
C ALA A 19 -39.49 41.65 20.37
N LEU A 20 -40.30 42.57 20.90
CA LEU A 20 -41.75 42.57 20.79
C LEU A 20 -42.15 42.86 19.34
N GLY A 21 -42.66 41.85 18.65
CA GLY A 21 -43.15 41.93 17.28
C GLY A 21 -44.48 42.67 17.18
N VAL A 22 -44.47 43.77 16.43
CA VAL A 22 -45.65 44.49 15.96
C VAL A 22 -46.25 43.68 14.81
N ALA A 23 -47.52 43.28 14.93
CA ALA A 23 -48.24 42.54 13.90
C ALA A 23 -48.57 43.45 12.71
N ALA A 24 -47.64 43.53 11.75
CA ALA A 24 -47.90 44.05 10.41
C ALA A 24 -48.38 42.89 9.53
N CYS A 25 -49.61 42.96 9.01
CA CYS A 25 -50.11 42.05 8.00
C CYS A 25 -49.30 42.21 6.70
N GLU A 26 -48.19 41.48 6.59
CA GLU A 26 -47.49 41.31 5.32
C GLU A 26 -48.36 40.47 4.37
N LYS A 27 -48.80 41.12 3.31
CA LYS A 27 -49.36 40.49 2.12
C LYS A 27 -48.31 39.50 1.60
N LYS A 28 -48.52 38.21 1.89
CA LYS A 28 -47.63 37.09 1.52
C LYS A 28 -47.17 37.26 0.08
N ALA A 29 -45.89 37.61 -0.10
CA ALA A 29 -45.29 37.68 -1.41
C ALA A 29 -45.48 36.32 -2.10
N PRO A 30 -45.80 36.30 -3.41
CA PRO A 30 -45.90 35.05 -4.14
C PRO A 30 -44.61 34.25 -3.93
N PRO A 31 -44.69 32.93 -3.69
CA PRO A 31 -43.52 32.12 -3.47
C PRO A 31 -42.53 32.35 -4.63
N PRO A 32 -41.22 32.50 -4.34
CA PRO A 32 -40.24 32.67 -5.39
C PRO A 32 -40.38 31.51 -6.38
N PRO A 33 -40.30 31.77 -7.70
CA PRO A 33 -40.37 30.72 -8.69
C PRO A 33 -39.35 29.64 -8.34
N PRO A 34 -39.70 28.34 -8.47
CA PRO A 34 -38.76 27.26 -8.18
C PRO A 34 -37.47 27.51 -8.98
N PRO A 35 -36.29 27.31 -8.36
CA PRO A 35 -35.03 27.48 -9.08
C PRO A 35 -35.08 26.63 -10.36
N PRO A 36 -34.60 27.17 -11.49
CA PRO A 36 -34.56 26.40 -12.74
C PRO A 36 -33.83 25.06 -12.47
N PRO A 37 -34.30 23.96 -13.08
CA PRO A 37 -33.63 22.67 -12.93
C PRO A 37 -32.14 22.85 -13.26
N PRO A 38 -31.22 22.27 -12.46
CA PRO A 38 -29.80 22.33 -12.78
C PRO A 38 -29.61 21.80 -14.20
N VAL A 39 -28.98 22.61 -15.06
CA VAL A 39 -28.65 22.21 -16.42
C VAL A 39 -27.65 21.06 -16.30
N VAL A 40 -28.10 19.85 -16.62
CA VAL A 40 -27.22 18.68 -16.65
C VAL A 40 -26.29 18.87 -17.83
N THR A 41 -25.04 19.25 -17.58
CA THR A 41 -24.01 19.25 -18.61
C THR A 41 -23.80 17.81 -19.08
N PRO A 42 -23.89 17.53 -20.40
CA PRO A 42 -23.65 16.18 -20.90
C PRO A 42 -22.25 15.71 -20.50
N PRO A 43 -22.06 14.41 -20.20
CA PRO A 43 -20.75 13.88 -19.89
C PRO A 43 -19.78 14.14 -21.06
N PRO A 44 -18.49 14.40 -20.80
CA PRO A 44 -17.49 14.59 -21.86
C PRO A 44 -17.39 13.36 -22.76
N ASP A 45 -17.15 13.58 -24.06
CA ASP A 45 -16.96 12.50 -25.02
C ASP A 45 -15.65 11.72 -24.74
N PRO A 46 -15.64 10.38 -24.92
CA PRO A 46 -14.42 9.60 -24.83
C PRO A 46 -13.36 9.99 -25.85
N VAL A 47 -12.09 9.92 -25.44
CA VAL A 47 -10.92 10.17 -26.28
C VAL A 47 -10.68 9.00 -27.23
N SER A 48 -10.43 9.29 -28.51
CA SER A 48 -10.09 8.27 -29.51
C SER A 48 -8.60 7.92 -29.47
N PHE A 49 -8.27 6.76 -28.88
CA PHE A 49 -6.89 6.27 -28.83
C PHE A 49 -6.29 5.99 -30.21
N ASP A 50 -7.07 5.50 -31.17
CA ASP A 50 -6.58 5.24 -32.53
C ASP A 50 -6.16 6.52 -33.25
N ALA A 51 -6.79 7.66 -32.94
CA ALA A 51 -6.34 8.96 -33.42
C ALA A 51 -5.00 9.35 -32.77
N ILE A 52 -4.89 9.19 -31.44
CA ILE A 52 -3.66 9.50 -30.69
C ILE A 52 -2.47 8.64 -31.15
N LEU A 53 -2.64 7.32 -31.27
CA LEU A 53 -1.59 6.40 -31.69
C LEU A 53 -1.03 6.78 -33.07
N ARG A 54 -1.90 7.13 -34.02
CA ARG A 54 -1.50 7.57 -35.36
C ARG A 54 -0.84 8.94 -35.35
N GLU A 55 -1.41 9.91 -34.64
CA GLU A 55 -0.88 11.27 -34.57
C GLU A 55 0.51 11.31 -33.91
N MET A 56 0.70 10.52 -32.85
CA MET A 56 1.96 10.45 -32.13
C MET A 56 2.99 9.53 -32.79
N ASN A 57 2.62 8.84 -33.88
CA ASN A 57 3.43 7.80 -34.51
C ASN A 57 3.96 6.79 -33.46
N ALA A 58 3.05 6.29 -32.62
CA ALA A 58 3.38 5.36 -31.54
C ALA A 58 4.01 4.06 -32.10
N ASP A 59 4.81 3.38 -31.28
CA ASP A 59 5.38 2.09 -31.67
C ASP A 59 4.26 1.11 -32.01
N ARG A 60 4.41 0.37 -33.12
CA ARG A 60 3.40 -0.58 -33.62
C ARG A 60 3.04 -1.70 -32.63
N ARG A 61 3.89 -1.95 -31.63
CA ARG A 61 3.66 -2.92 -30.55
C ARG A 61 2.73 -2.38 -29.47
N VAL A 62 2.49 -1.07 -29.46
CA VAL A 62 1.57 -0.43 -28.53
C VAL A 62 0.14 -0.60 -29.02
N THR A 63 -0.69 -1.23 -28.20
CA THR A 63 -2.13 -1.40 -28.46
C THR A 63 -2.95 -1.00 -27.24
N ILE A 64 -4.24 -0.74 -27.42
CA ILE A 64 -5.16 -0.37 -26.34
C ILE A 64 -6.29 -1.41 -26.28
N ALA A 65 -6.69 -1.79 -25.08
CA ALA A 65 -7.85 -2.65 -24.88
C ALA A 65 -9.15 -1.92 -25.21
N GLN A 66 -10.14 -2.64 -25.75
CA GLN A 66 -11.37 -2.05 -26.29
C GLN A 66 -12.27 -1.42 -25.22
N ASP A 67 -12.13 -1.86 -23.98
CA ASP A 67 -12.88 -1.42 -22.81
C ASP A 67 -12.22 -0.24 -22.08
N VAL A 68 -11.03 0.20 -22.49
CA VAL A 68 -10.35 1.36 -21.90
C VAL A 68 -10.99 2.64 -22.41
N THR A 69 -11.65 3.36 -21.51
CA THR A 69 -12.29 4.65 -21.78
C THR A 69 -11.61 5.76 -20.97
N ILE A 70 -11.06 6.77 -21.63
CA ILE A 70 -10.47 7.96 -21.01
C ILE A 70 -11.14 9.21 -21.58
N THR A 71 -11.42 10.20 -20.73
CA THR A 71 -11.92 11.52 -21.14
C THR A 71 -10.86 12.63 -21.09
N ASP A 72 -9.74 12.40 -20.39
CA ASP A 72 -8.59 13.33 -20.35
C ASP A 72 -7.60 12.99 -21.48
N GLU A 73 -7.64 13.79 -22.56
CA GLU A 73 -6.75 13.62 -23.71
C GLU A 73 -5.27 13.75 -23.35
N SER A 74 -4.92 14.67 -22.44
CA SER A 74 -3.53 14.87 -22.02
C SER A 74 -2.96 13.63 -21.33
N PHE A 75 -3.77 12.99 -20.49
CA PHE A 75 -3.39 11.74 -19.84
C PHE A 75 -3.26 10.61 -20.85
N ALA A 76 -4.22 10.45 -21.76
CA ALA A 76 -4.19 9.42 -22.81
C ALA A 76 -2.91 9.53 -23.66
N ARG A 77 -2.52 10.74 -24.08
CA ARG A 77 -1.28 11.01 -24.82
C ARG A 77 -0.03 10.64 -24.00
N SER A 78 0.01 11.01 -22.72
CA SER A 78 1.11 10.65 -21.83
C SER A 78 1.22 9.14 -21.58
N SER A 79 0.10 8.43 -21.44
CA SER A 79 0.07 6.96 -21.33
C SER A 79 0.62 6.29 -22.59
N VAL A 80 0.21 6.76 -23.79
CA VAL A 80 0.74 6.28 -25.07
C VAL A 80 2.24 6.56 -25.20
N ARG A 81 2.72 7.73 -24.75
CA ARG A 81 4.15 8.05 -24.76
C ARG A 81 4.94 7.12 -23.84
N LEU A 82 4.45 6.86 -22.62
CA LEU A 82 5.08 5.94 -21.66
C LEU A 82 5.16 4.53 -22.24
N ALA A 83 4.05 4.02 -22.77
CA ALA A 83 3.98 2.69 -23.38
C ALA A 83 4.90 2.57 -24.61
N SER A 84 4.96 3.61 -25.44
CA SER A 84 5.84 3.63 -26.62
C SER A 84 7.32 3.65 -26.22
N ALA A 85 7.71 4.48 -25.26
CA ALA A 85 9.08 4.55 -24.77
C ALA A 85 9.54 3.21 -24.14
N LEU A 86 8.63 2.54 -23.41
CA LEU A 86 8.89 1.20 -22.89
C LEU A 86 9.07 0.18 -24.03
N ALA A 87 8.16 0.18 -25.01
CA ALA A 87 8.23 -0.74 -26.15
C ALA A 87 9.55 -0.56 -26.92
N THR A 88 9.92 0.68 -27.27
CA THR A 88 11.15 0.98 -28.03
C THR A 88 12.43 0.80 -27.22
N GLY A 89 12.34 0.71 -25.88
CA GLY A 89 13.50 0.76 -25.00
C GLY A 89 14.16 2.14 -24.96
N ASP A 90 13.46 3.21 -25.35
CA ASP A 90 13.96 4.59 -25.29
C ASP A 90 14.04 5.07 -23.85
N GLU A 91 15.19 4.85 -23.23
CA GLU A 91 15.48 5.22 -21.85
C GLU A 91 15.24 6.71 -21.58
N SER A 92 15.66 7.59 -22.49
CA SER A 92 15.56 9.03 -22.26
C SER A 92 14.11 9.49 -22.27
N ALA A 93 13.33 9.02 -23.25
CA ALA A 93 11.90 9.30 -23.30
C ALA A 93 11.18 8.71 -22.09
N PHE A 94 11.51 7.48 -21.68
CA PHE A 94 10.92 6.83 -20.52
C PHE A 94 11.25 7.59 -19.23
N ALA A 95 12.52 7.92 -18.99
CA ALA A 95 13.01 8.66 -17.83
C ALA A 95 12.28 10.01 -17.65
N SER A 96 12.01 10.72 -18.74
CA SER A 96 11.35 12.04 -18.72
C SER A 96 9.91 11.99 -18.17
N LEU A 97 9.30 10.81 -18.16
CA LEU A 97 7.94 10.58 -17.67
C LEU A 97 7.90 10.05 -16.25
N LEU A 98 9.04 9.73 -15.63
CA LEU A 98 9.08 9.12 -14.30
C LEU A 98 9.30 10.15 -13.18
N THR A 99 8.84 9.81 -11.98
CA THR A 99 9.29 10.52 -10.77
C THR A 99 10.80 10.39 -10.58
N ARG A 100 11.40 11.28 -9.79
CA ARG A 100 12.84 11.19 -9.42
C ARG A 100 13.21 9.82 -8.83
N SER A 101 12.29 9.17 -8.12
CA SER A 101 12.55 7.83 -7.59
C SER A 101 12.59 6.78 -8.70
N GLY A 102 11.63 6.82 -9.62
CA GLY A 102 11.63 5.94 -10.81
C GLY A 102 12.85 6.17 -11.71
N GLN A 103 13.25 7.41 -11.91
CA GLN A 103 14.47 7.76 -12.67
C GLN A 103 15.73 7.14 -12.05
N ARG A 104 15.87 7.11 -10.72
CA ARG A 104 17.02 6.46 -10.07
C ARG A 104 17.08 4.97 -10.35
N VAL A 105 15.94 4.28 -10.26
CA VAL A 105 15.84 2.84 -10.57
C VAL A 105 16.16 2.59 -12.04
N LEU A 106 15.61 3.40 -12.94
CA LEU A 106 15.92 3.31 -14.37
C LEU A 106 17.41 3.51 -14.65
N ASN A 107 18.05 4.53 -14.06
CA ASN A 107 19.48 4.77 -14.23
C ASN A 107 20.34 3.57 -13.77
N GLU A 108 19.94 2.91 -12.69
CA GLU A 108 20.59 1.69 -12.21
C GLU A 108 20.44 0.53 -13.21
N LEU A 109 19.22 0.28 -13.68
CA LEU A 109 18.93 -0.74 -14.71
C LEU A 109 19.67 -0.47 -16.02
N SER A 110 19.80 0.79 -16.41
CA SER A 110 20.51 1.19 -17.62
C SER A 110 22.01 1.06 -17.47
N SER A 111 22.58 1.49 -16.34
CA SER A 111 24.01 1.36 -16.06
C SER A 111 24.47 -0.10 -16.00
N SER A 112 23.58 -1.01 -15.59
CA SER A 112 23.82 -2.46 -15.55
C SER A 112 23.48 -3.17 -16.87
N GLY A 113 22.92 -2.48 -17.86
CA GLY A 113 22.46 -3.05 -19.14
C GLY A 113 21.15 -3.84 -19.07
N GLN A 114 20.56 -3.98 -17.87
CA GLN A 114 19.30 -4.71 -17.65
C GLN A 114 18.12 -4.05 -18.37
N TRP A 115 18.09 -2.72 -18.47
CA TRP A 115 17.03 -2.00 -19.20
C TRP A 115 16.97 -2.42 -20.68
N GLY A 116 18.12 -2.41 -21.35
CA GLY A 116 18.21 -2.81 -22.76
C GLY A 116 17.85 -4.28 -22.96
N GLN A 117 18.33 -5.16 -22.07
CA GLN A 117 17.97 -6.57 -22.11
C GLN A 117 16.46 -6.78 -21.96
N ALA A 118 15.84 -6.17 -20.94
CA ALA A 118 14.41 -6.33 -20.65
C ALA A 118 13.52 -5.77 -21.77
N THR A 119 13.88 -4.65 -22.39
CA THR A 119 13.05 -4.00 -23.41
C THR A 119 13.24 -4.56 -24.82
N SER A 120 14.42 -5.12 -25.13
CA SER A 120 14.72 -5.68 -26.45
C SER A 120 13.85 -6.90 -26.83
N GLY A 121 13.39 -7.67 -25.84
CA GLY A 121 12.57 -8.86 -26.03
C GLY A 121 11.06 -8.61 -26.08
N LEU A 122 10.62 -7.35 -25.95
CA LEU A 122 9.20 -7.03 -25.87
C LEU A 122 8.51 -7.18 -27.23
N GLU A 123 7.50 -8.05 -27.25
CA GLU A 123 6.65 -8.32 -28.40
C GLU A 123 5.44 -7.39 -28.47
N SER A 124 4.87 -7.04 -27.31
CA SER A 124 3.66 -6.20 -27.22
C SER A 124 3.62 -5.42 -25.91
N VAL A 125 3.10 -4.19 -25.97
CA VAL A 125 2.76 -3.37 -24.79
C VAL A 125 1.31 -2.91 -24.95
N ARG A 126 0.41 -3.38 -24.08
CA ARG A 126 -1.03 -3.13 -24.20
C ARG A 126 -1.53 -2.31 -23.02
N VAL A 127 -2.19 -1.18 -23.27
CA VAL A 127 -2.89 -0.44 -22.22
C VAL A 127 -4.19 -1.17 -21.91
N VAL A 128 -4.32 -1.72 -20.71
CA VAL A 128 -5.46 -2.56 -20.30
C VAL A 128 -6.35 -1.90 -19.25
N TYR A 129 -5.89 -0.80 -18.64
CA TYR A 129 -6.69 0.01 -17.74
C TYR A 129 -6.08 1.39 -17.60
N ALA A 130 -6.90 2.42 -17.63
CA ALA A 130 -6.47 3.79 -17.41
C ALA A 130 -7.66 4.64 -16.98
N ALA A 131 -7.61 5.17 -15.76
CA ALA A 131 -8.73 5.93 -15.19
C ALA A 131 -8.30 6.74 -13.96
N PRO A 132 -9.12 7.72 -13.51
CA PRO A 132 -8.94 8.31 -12.19
C PRO A 132 -8.95 7.22 -11.10
N PRO A 133 -8.19 7.36 -10.00
CA PRO A 133 -8.25 6.39 -8.91
C PRO A 133 -9.66 6.34 -8.29
N GLY A 134 -10.42 7.43 -8.38
CA GLY A 134 -11.83 7.49 -7.98
C GLY A 134 -12.78 6.67 -8.87
N SER A 135 -12.41 6.25 -10.07
CA SER A 135 -13.23 5.32 -10.87
C SER A 135 -13.18 3.89 -10.32
N ALA A 136 -12.11 3.57 -9.58
CA ALA A 136 -12.08 2.39 -8.72
C ALA A 136 -13.01 2.55 -7.50
N SER A 137 -13.68 3.70 -7.29
CA SER A 137 -14.61 3.87 -6.17
C SER A 137 -15.83 2.97 -6.27
N VAL A 138 -16.31 2.63 -7.48
CA VAL A 138 -17.38 1.64 -7.63
C VAL A 138 -16.90 0.27 -7.14
N GLU A 139 -15.64 -0.08 -7.42
CA GLU A 139 -15.02 -1.29 -6.86
C GLU A 139 -14.63 -1.13 -5.38
N ARG A 140 -14.39 0.08 -4.89
CA ARG A 140 -14.18 0.37 -3.46
C ARG A 140 -15.46 0.14 -2.69
N THR A 141 -16.60 0.61 -3.21
CA THR A 141 -17.91 0.31 -2.65
C THR A 141 -18.15 -1.19 -2.67
N GLN A 142 -17.84 -1.89 -3.76
CA GLN A 142 -17.93 -3.35 -3.80
C GLN A 142 -16.95 -4.05 -2.83
N THR A 143 -15.76 -3.50 -2.62
CA THR A 143 -14.76 -4.04 -1.68
C THR A 143 -15.18 -3.79 -0.24
N GLU A 144 -15.69 -2.61 0.08
CA GLU A 144 -16.27 -2.27 1.37
C GLU A 144 -17.51 -3.11 1.65
N GLU A 145 -18.36 -3.35 0.65
CA GLU A 145 -19.49 -4.27 0.73
C GLU A 145 -19.03 -5.71 0.92
N ALA A 146 -18.02 -6.18 0.20
CA ALA A 146 -17.47 -7.52 0.34
C ALA A 146 -16.81 -7.72 1.72
N LEU A 147 -16.05 -6.75 2.22
CA LEU A 147 -15.48 -6.75 3.57
C LEU A 147 -16.58 -6.73 4.64
N ARG A 148 -17.65 -5.96 4.42
CA ARG A 148 -18.82 -5.93 5.31
C ARG A 148 -19.57 -7.27 5.28
N ALA A 149 -19.75 -7.89 4.12
CA ALA A 149 -20.38 -9.20 3.98
C ALA A 149 -19.55 -10.32 4.63
N ALA A 150 -18.22 -10.28 4.47
CA ALA A 150 -17.31 -11.21 5.14
C ALA A 150 -17.33 -11.02 6.66
N ALA A 151 -17.33 -9.78 7.15
CA ALA A 151 -17.45 -9.47 8.58
C ALA A 151 -18.79 -9.97 9.15
N GLN A 152 -19.88 -9.80 8.39
CA GLN A 152 -21.20 -10.32 8.78
C GLN A 152 -21.18 -11.85 8.92
N THR A 153 -20.57 -12.55 7.95
CA THR A 153 -20.42 -14.02 8.00
C THR A 153 -19.67 -14.46 9.26
N GLN A 154 -18.57 -13.77 9.62
CA GLN A 154 -17.82 -14.08 10.85
C GLN A 154 -18.64 -13.83 12.13
N LEU A 155 -19.49 -12.81 12.15
CA LEU A 155 -20.37 -12.54 13.29
C LEU A 155 -21.44 -13.62 13.44
N ASP A 156 -22.00 -14.10 12.33
CA ASP A 156 -23.01 -15.16 12.33
C ASP A 156 -22.40 -16.49 12.81
N GLU A 157 -21.19 -16.84 12.33
CA GLU A 157 -20.43 -18.00 12.82
C GLU A 157 -20.13 -17.92 14.32
N LEU A 158 -19.72 -16.76 14.82
CA LEU A 158 -19.49 -16.53 16.25
C LEU A 158 -20.77 -16.75 17.07
N VAL A 159 -21.90 -16.22 16.61
CA VAL A 159 -23.20 -16.40 17.28
C VAL A 159 -23.58 -17.88 17.35
N ASP A 160 -23.40 -18.63 16.27
CA ASP A 160 -23.71 -20.05 16.24
C ASP A 160 -22.78 -20.89 17.14
N GLN A 161 -21.49 -20.55 17.18
CA GLN A 161 -20.53 -21.16 18.11
C GLN A 161 -20.93 -20.93 19.57
N LEU A 162 -21.24 -19.68 19.94
CA LEU A 162 -21.64 -19.35 21.32
C LEU A 162 -22.97 -20.02 21.69
N ARG A 163 -23.92 -20.12 20.75
CA ARG A 163 -25.19 -20.84 20.97
C ARG A 163 -24.94 -22.32 21.24
N THR A 164 -24.05 -22.95 20.48
CA THR A 164 -23.67 -24.37 20.65
C THR A 164 -23.00 -24.63 22.00
N GLN A 165 -22.31 -23.62 22.54
CA GLN A 165 -21.69 -23.65 23.88
C GLN A 165 -22.67 -23.38 25.03
N GLY A 166 -23.95 -23.15 24.76
CA GLY A 166 -24.96 -22.86 25.78
C GLY A 166 -24.83 -21.46 26.39
N VAL A 167 -24.17 -20.52 25.72
CA VAL A 167 -24.05 -19.13 26.19
C VAL A 167 -25.43 -18.46 26.13
N GLN A 168 -25.75 -17.67 27.17
CA GLN A 168 -27.02 -16.97 27.28
C GLN A 168 -27.19 -15.88 26.21
N ALA A 169 -28.42 -15.65 25.76
CA ALA A 169 -28.73 -14.73 24.65
C ALA A 169 -28.20 -13.30 24.86
N ASP A 170 -28.32 -12.76 26.08
CA ASP A 170 -27.82 -11.42 26.40
C ASP A 170 -26.29 -11.34 26.31
N GLU A 171 -25.60 -12.41 26.71
CA GLU A 171 -24.14 -12.48 26.61
C GLU A 171 -23.68 -12.63 25.14
N ILE A 172 -24.43 -13.39 24.33
CA ILE A 172 -24.21 -13.46 22.88
C ILE A 172 -24.35 -12.07 22.25
N ALA A 173 -25.40 -11.32 22.60
CA ALA A 173 -25.62 -9.97 22.07
C ALA A 173 -24.46 -9.01 22.43
N ARG A 174 -23.99 -9.05 23.68
CA ARG A 174 -22.82 -8.24 24.11
C ARG A 174 -21.56 -8.60 23.35
N ARG A 175 -21.26 -9.90 23.20
CA ARG A 175 -20.07 -10.37 22.47
C ARG A 175 -20.14 -10.04 20.97
N ARG A 176 -21.31 -10.20 20.35
CA ARG A 176 -21.54 -9.83 18.95
C ARG A 176 -21.26 -8.33 18.73
N LEU A 177 -21.81 -7.46 19.59
CA LEU A 177 -21.61 -6.02 19.47
C LEU A 177 -20.13 -5.62 19.63
N ALA A 178 -19.43 -6.21 20.60
CA ALA A 178 -18.00 -5.97 20.80
C ALA A 178 -17.17 -6.41 19.57
N ARG A 179 -17.45 -7.61 19.04
CA ARG A 179 -16.75 -8.13 17.86
C ARG A 179 -17.07 -7.33 16.60
N GLU A 180 -18.31 -6.87 16.44
CA GLU A 180 -18.72 -6.01 15.33
C GLU A 180 -17.96 -4.68 15.36
N ALA A 181 -17.79 -4.07 16.53
CA ALA A 181 -16.99 -2.86 16.68
C ALA A 181 -15.50 -3.09 16.32
N GLU A 182 -14.93 -4.24 16.71
CA GLU A 182 -13.56 -4.62 16.38
C GLU A 182 -13.36 -4.81 14.87
N LEU A 183 -14.24 -5.58 14.21
CA LEU A 183 -14.20 -5.82 12.77
C LEU A 183 -14.39 -4.53 11.97
N ASN A 184 -15.29 -3.63 12.42
CA ASN A 184 -15.47 -2.32 11.79
C ASN A 184 -14.21 -1.45 11.92
N ALA A 185 -13.56 -1.45 13.08
CA ALA A 185 -12.31 -0.73 13.29
C ALA A 185 -11.17 -1.30 12.43
N GLU A 186 -11.08 -2.63 12.31
CA GLU A 186 -10.10 -3.30 11.46
C GLU A 186 -10.33 -2.98 9.98
N ASN A 187 -11.58 -3.08 9.50
CA ASN A 187 -11.94 -2.73 8.13
C ASN A 187 -11.63 -1.26 7.83
N ALA A 188 -11.94 -0.34 8.75
CA ALA A 188 -11.58 1.08 8.60
C ALA A 188 -10.06 1.29 8.51
N ARG A 189 -9.27 0.55 9.32
CA ARG A 189 -7.81 0.58 9.23
C ARG A 189 -7.31 0.03 7.90
N ARG A 190 -7.89 -1.07 7.40
CA ARG A 190 -7.52 -1.67 6.10
C ARG A 190 -7.80 -0.72 4.95
N VAL A 191 -8.97 -0.07 4.96
CA VAL A 191 -9.33 0.94 3.97
C VAL A 191 -8.36 2.12 4.04
N ALA A 192 -8.12 2.67 5.24
CA ALA A 192 -7.17 3.78 5.42
C ALA A 192 -5.73 3.40 5.04
N SER A 193 -5.26 2.20 5.40
CA SER A 193 -3.91 1.74 5.03
C SER A 193 -3.77 1.47 3.54
N SER A 194 -4.84 1.00 2.88
CA SER A 194 -4.87 0.83 1.43
C SER A 194 -4.78 2.16 0.68
N GLU A 195 -5.32 3.25 1.23
CA GLU A 195 -5.14 4.59 0.65
C GLU A 195 -3.70 5.10 0.76
N VAL A 196 -3.05 4.85 1.91
CA VAL A 196 -1.69 5.35 2.16
C VAL A 196 -0.61 4.55 1.42
N GLN A 197 -0.81 3.25 1.19
CA GLN A 197 0.22 2.39 0.60
C GLN A 197 0.29 2.40 -0.92
N VAL A 198 -0.81 2.61 -1.63
CA VAL A 198 -0.80 2.42 -3.10
C VAL A 198 -0.01 3.53 -3.81
N PHE A 199 0.20 4.70 -3.18
CA PHE A 199 0.64 5.89 -3.91
C PHE A 199 1.82 6.70 -3.34
N GLY A 200 2.46 6.23 -2.27
CA GLY A 200 3.62 6.92 -1.68
C GLY A 200 3.23 8.23 -0.96
N ALA A 201 4.03 8.62 0.03
CA ALA A 201 3.73 9.80 0.85
C ALA A 201 3.96 11.10 0.06
N GLY A 202 2.89 11.79 -0.37
CA GLY A 202 2.97 13.21 -0.72
C GLY A 202 2.01 13.71 -1.81
N THR A 203 1.55 12.85 -2.73
CA THR A 203 0.61 13.26 -3.79
C THR A 203 -0.41 12.16 -4.04
N VAL A 204 -1.68 12.47 -3.80
CA VAL A 204 -2.79 11.64 -4.28
C VAL A 204 -2.69 11.62 -5.80
N PRO A 205 -2.59 10.45 -6.45
CA PRO A 205 -2.55 10.41 -7.90
C PRO A 205 -3.86 10.93 -8.45
N GLU A 206 -3.79 11.60 -9.57
CA GLU A 206 -4.99 12.01 -10.30
C GLU A 206 -5.45 10.90 -11.24
N GLN A 207 -4.54 10.02 -11.65
CA GLN A 207 -4.81 8.93 -12.58
C GLN A 207 -3.99 7.68 -12.23
N VAL A 208 -4.44 6.53 -12.72
CA VAL A 208 -3.71 5.26 -12.68
C VAL A 208 -3.71 4.60 -14.05
N LEU A 209 -2.69 3.78 -14.33
CA LEU A 209 -2.47 3.11 -15.61
C LEU A 209 -1.96 1.69 -15.38
N LEU A 210 -2.53 0.71 -16.08
CA LEU A 210 -1.99 -0.64 -16.20
C LEU A 210 -1.58 -0.93 -17.64
N LEU A 211 -0.37 -1.45 -17.78
CA LEU A 211 0.18 -1.97 -19.02
C LEU A 211 0.31 -3.49 -18.89
N ALA A 212 -0.26 -4.23 -19.83
CA ALA A 212 0.09 -5.64 -20.04
C ALA A 212 1.28 -5.70 -21.01
N VAL A 213 2.42 -6.17 -20.53
CA VAL A 213 3.66 -6.30 -21.30
C VAL A 213 3.82 -7.77 -21.66
N GLN A 214 4.14 -8.05 -22.91
CA GLN A 214 4.38 -9.42 -23.41
C GLN A 214 5.77 -9.55 -24.01
N ASP A 215 6.43 -10.64 -23.65
CA ASP A 215 7.69 -11.12 -24.21
C ASP A 215 7.57 -12.61 -24.60
N ALA A 216 8.70 -13.25 -24.89
CA ALA A 216 8.75 -14.66 -25.28
C ALA A 216 8.32 -15.66 -24.18
N GLN A 217 8.30 -15.26 -22.91
CA GLN A 217 7.94 -16.12 -21.78
C GLN A 217 6.46 -16.01 -21.44
N GLY A 218 5.84 -14.87 -21.68
CA GLY A 218 4.42 -14.65 -21.44
C GLY A 218 4.07 -13.18 -21.34
N ALA A 219 2.96 -12.88 -20.67
CA ALA A 219 2.49 -11.53 -20.45
C ALA A 219 2.18 -11.25 -18.98
N TYR A 220 2.68 -10.12 -18.47
CA TYR A 220 2.54 -9.68 -17.08
C TYR A 220 2.12 -8.21 -17.00
N LEU A 221 1.68 -7.76 -15.82
CA LEU A 221 1.20 -6.40 -15.59
C LEU A 221 2.28 -5.49 -14.99
N LEU A 222 2.43 -4.30 -15.57
CA LEU A 222 3.12 -3.16 -14.97
C LEU A 222 2.09 -2.07 -14.61
N GLY A 223 2.16 -1.58 -13.38
CA GLY A 223 1.23 -0.59 -12.85
C GLY A 223 1.90 0.76 -12.63
N TRP A 224 1.14 1.82 -12.84
CA TRP A 224 1.60 3.19 -12.64
C TRP A 224 0.52 4.04 -11.99
N SER A 225 0.93 4.89 -11.07
CA SER A 225 0.16 6.05 -10.64
C SER A 225 0.68 7.29 -11.36
N ALA A 226 -0.18 8.26 -11.65
CA ALA A 226 0.19 9.46 -12.37
C ALA A 226 -0.39 10.71 -11.71
N ALA A 227 0.42 11.76 -11.68
CA ALA A 227 0.05 13.08 -11.19
C ALA A 227 0.46 14.15 -12.21
N ARG A 228 -0.27 15.28 -12.26
CA ARG A 228 0.10 16.39 -13.13
C ARG A 228 1.40 17.05 -12.69
N ALA A 229 2.24 17.38 -13.66
CA ALA A 229 3.46 18.16 -13.47
C ALA A 229 3.55 19.20 -14.60
N GLY A 230 3.08 20.43 -14.31
CA GLY A 230 2.91 21.45 -15.34
C GLY A 230 1.82 21.03 -16.34
N GLU A 231 2.18 21.01 -17.62
CA GLU A 231 1.28 20.58 -18.72
C GLU A 231 1.30 19.07 -18.97
N GLY A 232 2.23 18.34 -18.32
CA GLY A 232 2.44 16.92 -18.52
C GLY A 232 2.01 16.05 -17.34
N TRP A 233 2.31 14.76 -17.48
CA TRP A 233 2.06 13.73 -16.48
C TRP A 233 3.38 13.09 -16.06
N ILE A 234 3.55 12.90 -14.76
CA ILE A 234 4.66 12.15 -14.18
C ILE A 234 4.11 10.87 -13.56
N PHE A 235 4.75 9.75 -13.87
CA PHE A 235 4.38 8.41 -13.47
C PHE A 235 5.28 7.91 -12.33
N SER A 236 4.66 7.27 -11.36
CA SER A 236 5.32 6.50 -10.31
C SER A 236 4.93 5.04 -10.46
N PRO A 237 5.85 4.08 -10.29
CA PRO A 237 5.48 2.67 -10.30
C PRO A 237 4.44 2.40 -9.21
N ALA A 238 3.44 1.60 -9.56
CA ALA A 238 2.39 1.14 -8.67
C ALA A 238 2.37 -0.40 -8.68
N PRO A 239 2.16 -1.03 -7.53
CA PRO A 239 2.32 -2.47 -7.40
C PRO A 239 1.16 -3.20 -8.11
N THR A 240 1.49 -4.30 -8.80
CA THR A 240 0.55 -5.14 -9.56
C THR A 240 0.48 -6.55 -8.98
N ARG A 241 -0.45 -7.36 -9.47
CA ARG A 241 -0.48 -8.80 -9.16
C ARG A 241 0.63 -9.53 -9.92
N PRO A 242 1.35 -10.48 -9.30
CA PRO A 242 2.46 -11.22 -9.94
C PRO A 242 1.96 -12.36 -10.86
N GLN A 243 0.73 -12.25 -11.36
CA GLN A 243 0.15 -13.26 -12.23
C GLN A 243 0.70 -13.07 -13.65
N GLU A 244 0.91 -14.19 -14.35
CA GLU A 244 1.31 -14.23 -15.75
C GLU A 244 0.20 -14.86 -16.60
N ARG A 245 0.12 -14.45 -17.86
CA ARG A 245 -0.81 -14.98 -18.86
C ARG A 245 -0.06 -15.32 -20.14
N ALA A 246 -0.67 -16.11 -21.01
CA ALA A 246 -0.01 -16.48 -22.25
C ALA A 246 0.11 -15.29 -23.22
N ARG A 247 -0.82 -14.32 -23.16
CA ARG A 247 -0.88 -13.18 -24.08
C ARG A 247 -1.30 -11.89 -23.38
N ALA A 248 -0.82 -10.75 -23.88
CA ALA A 248 -1.19 -9.43 -23.35
C ALA A 248 -2.71 -9.18 -23.42
N ALA A 249 -3.37 -9.61 -24.50
CA ALA A 249 -4.82 -9.41 -24.69
C ALA A 249 -5.69 -10.21 -23.69
N GLU A 250 -5.13 -11.22 -23.01
CA GLU A 250 -5.87 -11.91 -21.96
C GLU A 250 -6.05 -11.02 -20.73
N TRP A 251 -5.28 -9.94 -20.60
CA TRP A 251 -5.43 -8.95 -19.53
C TRP A 251 -6.53 -7.91 -19.77
N ASP A 252 -7.18 -7.92 -20.93
CA ASP A 252 -8.32 -7.03 -21.21
C ASP A 252 -9.45 -7.28 -20.18
N GLY A 253 -10.13 -6.22 -19.75
CA GLY A 253 -11.15 -6.35 -18.70
C GLY A 253 -10.62 -6.58 -17.29
N VAL A 254 -9.29 -6.57 -17.06
CA VAL A 254 -8.74 -6.73 -15.70
C VAL A 254 -9.15 -5.58 -14.78
N GLY A 255 -9.34 -4.39 -15.33
CA GLY A 255 -9.76 -3.22 -14.59
C GLY A 255 -8.79 -2.86 -13.44
N PRO A 256 -9.29 -2.25 -12.35
CA PRO A 256 -8.47 -1.90 -11.18
C PRO A 256 -7.90 -3.14 -10.47
N ARG A 257 -8.47 -4.33 -10.70
CA ARG A 257 -8.03 -5.58 -10.06
C ARG A 257 -6.62 -6.00 -10.46
N GLY A 258 -6.05 -5.42 -11.51
CA GLY A 258 -4.66 -5.67 -11.91
C GLY A 258 -3.63 -5.10 -10.92
N PHE A 259 -4.01 -4.10 -10.12
CA PHE A 259 -3.19 -3.59 -9.02
C PHE A 259 -3.21 -4.54 -7.83
N SER A 260 -2.11 -4.61 -7.08
CA SER A 260 -2.09 -5.30 -5.80
C SER A 260 -2.48 -4.33 -4.67
N LEU A 261 -3.52 -4.70 -3.93
CA LEU A 261 -3.96 -3.97 -2.74
C LEU A 261 -3.00 -4.27 -1.58
N GLY A 262 -1.81 -3.66 -1.62
CA GLY A 262 -0.97 -3.27 -0.47
C GLY A 262 -0.50 -4.31 0.57
N LEU A 263 -1.06 -5.51 0.65
CA LEU A 263 -0.71 -6.46 1.72
C LEU A 263 0.61 -7.21 1.45
N GLY A 264 1.13 -7.19 0.21
CA GLY A 264 2.36 -7.89 -0.19
C GLY A 264 3.48 -7.03 -0.80
N ALA A 265 3.24 -5.74 -1.05
CA ALA A 265 4.08 -4.88 -1.92
C ALA A 265 5.55 -4.68 -1.47
N ARG A 266 5.92 -5.08 -0.24
CA ARG A 266 7.29 -4.98 0.25
C ARG A 266 8.20 -6.13 -0.18
N ALA A 267 7.66 -7.31 -0.48
CA ALA A 267 8.47 -8.42 -1.01
C ALA A 267 8.94 -8.12 -2.45
N ASP A 268 8.07 -7.48 -3.24
CA ASP A 268 8.33 -7.13 -4.63
C ASP A 268 9.30 -5.94 -4.77
N GLU A 269 9.30 -5.00 -3.82
CA GLU A 269 10.25 -3.88 -3.81
C GLU A 269 11.70 -4.33 -3.58
N VAL A 270 11.90 -5.46 -2.89
CA VAL A 270 13.22 -6.09 -2.74
C VAL A 270 13.61 -6.86 -4.00
N GLY A 271 12.68 -7.60 -4.62
CA GLY A 271 12.92 -8.30 -5.89
C GLY A 271 13.22 -7.34 -7.06
N ALA A 272 12.51 -6.22 -7.15
CA ALA A 272 12.73 -5.19 -8.16
C ALA A 272 14.09 -4.48 -8.02
N ARG A 273 14.69 -4.44 -6.83
CA ARG A 273 16.03 -3.88 -6.61
C ARG A 273 17.17 -4.86 -6.91
N THR A 274 16.91 -6.16 -6.88
CA THR A 274 17.96 -7.17 -7.03
C THR A 274 17.89 -7.94 -8.36
N GLY A 275 16.82 -7.75 -9.14
CA GLY A 275 16.57 -8.54 -10.36
C GLY A 275 16.29 -10.02 -10.07
N LEU A 276 16.02 -10.36 -8.80
CA LEU A 276 15.72 -11.71 -8.36
C LEU A 276 14.20 -11.87 -8.19
N ASN A 277 13.70 -13.08 -8.47
CA ASN A 277 12.37 -13.51 -8.04
C ASN A 277 12.17 -13.10 -6.55
N PRO A 278 11.05 -12.49 -6.16
CA PRO A 278 10.79 -12.08 -4.78
C PRO A 278 11.05 -13.21 -3.77
N ALA A 279 10.73 -14.46 -4.13
CA ALA A 279 11.03 -15.64 -3.33
C ALA A 279 12.53 -15.87 -3.17
N ALA A 280 13.32 -15.64 -4.23
CA ALA A 280 14.78 -15.74 -4.23
C ALA A 280 15.46 -14.57 -3.49
N ALA A 281 14.94 -13.35 -3.57
CA ALA A 281 15.44 -12.21 -2.81
C ALA A 281 15.17 -12.37 -1.30
N VAL A 282 14.00 -12.92 -0.96
CA VAL A 282 13.67 -13.33 0.40
C VAL A 282 14.59 -14.48 0.83
N LEU A 283 14.79 -15.51 0.00
CA LEU A 283 15.71 -16.62 0.28
C LEU A 283 17.14 -16.13 0.51
N GLU A 284 17.65 -15.23 -0.33
CA GLU A 284 18.99 -14.65 -0.21
C GLU A 284 19.12 -13.83 1.08
N THR A 285 18.07 -13.10 1.46
CA THR A 285 18.02 -12.40 2.76
C THR A 285 18.04 -13.39 3.92
N PHE A 286 17.26 -14.47 3.85
CA PHE A 286 17.28 -15.57 4.83
C PHE A 286 18.67 -16.23 4.89
N GLU A 287 19.34 -16.42 3.76
CA GLU A 287 20.66 -17.05 3.67
C GLU A 287 21.77 -16.18 4.26
N ARG A 288 21.74 -14.86 4.02
CA ARG A 288 22.70 -13.90 4.56
C ARG A 288 22.57 -13.71 6.07
N LEU A 289 21.35 -13.81 6.61
CA LEU A 289 21.13 -13.70 8.05
C LEU A 289 21.68 -14.94 8.76
N ARG A 290 22.46 -14.70 9.82
CA ARG A 290 22.84 -15.76 10.76
C ARG A 290 21.59 -16.35 11.39
N ASP A 291 21.56 -17.67 11.55
CA ASP A 291 20.40 -18.40 12.05
C ASP A 291 19.89 -17.84 13.39
N VAL A 292 20.81 -17.47 14.28
CA VAL A 292 20.49 -16.89 15.60
C VAL A 292 19.85 -15.52 15.48
N SER A 293 20.42 -14.62 14.65
CA SER A 293 19.85 -13.29 14.42
C SER A 293 18.45 -13.38 13.82
N LEU A 294 18.26 -14.31 12.89
CA LEU A 294 16.97 -14.58 12.28
C LEU A 294 15.93 -15.04 13.32
N PHE A 295 16.29 -16.04 14.13
CA PHE A 295 15.42 -16.54 15.19
C PHE A 295 14.99 -15.42 16.15
N VAL A 296 15.94 -14.62 16.62
CA VAL A 296 15.68 -13.56 17.60
C VAL A 296 14.84 -12.42 17.00
N GLN A 297 15.14 -11.99 15.76
CA GLN A 297 14.35 -10.96 15.08
C GLN A 297 12.90 -11.39 14.87
N PHE A 298 12.68 -12.60 14.34
CA PHE A 298 11.31 -13.09 14.08
C PHE A 298 10.53 -13.35 15.37
N SER A 299 11.19 -13.87 16.41
CA SER A 299 10.56 -14.08 17.72
C SER A 299 10.18 -12.74 18.38
N ALA A 300 11.08 -11.75 18.33
CA ALA A 300 10.82 -10.43 18.89
C ALA A 300 9.69 -9.71 18.14
N VAL A 301 9.63 -9.82 16.81
CA VAL A 301 8.53 -9.25 16.01
C VAL A 301 7.21 -9.97 16.30
N ALA A 302 7.20 -11.30 16.40
CA ALA A 302 6.01 -12.06 16.74
C ALA A 302 5.45 -11.68 18.13
N GLU A 303 6.32 -11.43 19.11
CA GLU A 303 5.93 -10.92 20.44
C GLU A 303 5.26 -9.53 20.39
N LEU A 304 5.63 -8.69 19.42
CA LEU A 304 5.11 -7.33 19.30
C LEU A 304 3.80 -7.22 18.51
N LEU A 305 3.46 -8.27 17.76
CA LEU A 305 2.28 -8.35 16.89
C LEU A 305 1.22 -9.25 17.53
N PRO A 306 0.11 -8.70 18.04
CA PRO A 306 -0.96 -9.50 18.64
C PRO A 306 -1.50 -10.55 17.66
N GLY A 307 -1.48 -11.82 18.07
CA GLY A 307 -1.99 -12.94 17.26
C GLY A 307 -1.04 -13.44 16.17
N ALA A 308 0.14 -12.84 16.01
CA ALA A 308 1.15 -13.39 15.12
C ALA A 308 1.84 -14.59 15.78
N SER A 309 1.84 -15.73 15.09
CA SER A 309 2.72 -16.85 15.43
C SER A 309 3.79 -17.00 14.35
N ILE A 310 4.93 -17.54 14.73
CA ILE A 310 6.02 -17.80 13.79
C ILE A 310 5.56 -18.79 12.73
N ASP A 311 4.77 -19.79 13.11
CA ASP A 311 4.17 -20.72 12.15
C ASP A 311 3.22 -20.03 11.17
N ALA A 312 2.44 -19.05 11.62
CA ALA A 312 1.56 -18.26 10.76
C ALA A 312 2.34 -17.34 9.82
N ILE A 313 3.48 -16.80 10.25
CA ILE A 313 4.36 -15.99 9.39
C ILE A 313 5.03 -16.89 8.35
N LEU A 314 5.58 -18.04 8.77
CA LEU A 314 6.30 -18.96 7.90
C LEU A 314 5.37 -19.69 6.91
N SER A 315 4.08 -19.86 7.23
CA SER A 315 3.10 -20.47 6.32
C SER A 315 2.69 -19.57 5.16
N GLN A 316 2.97 -18.26 5.24
CA GLN A 316 2.74 -17.32 4.13
C GLN A 316 3.88 -17.33 3.10
N LEU A 317 5.02 -17.96 3.42
CA LEU A 317 6.13 -18.09 2.50
C LEU A 317 5.88 -19.21 1.49
N PRO A 318 6.40 -19.09 0.25
CA PRO A 318 6.42 -20.20 -0.70
C PRO A 318 6.96 -21.49 -0.04
N PRO A 319 6.47 -22.69 -0.37
CA PRO A 319 6.79 -23.92 0.37
C PRO A 319 8.29 -24.18 0.55
N GLU A 320 9.09 -23.95 -0.50
CA GLU A 320 10.55 -24.12 -0.45
C GLU A 320 11.21 -23.09 0.48
N THR A 321 10.84 -21.81 0.37
CA THR A 321 11.30 -20.74 1.26
C THR A 321 10.88 -20.97 2.70
N GLY A 322 9.65 -21.43 2.93
CA GLY A 322 9.12 -21.75 4.24
C GLY A 322 9.89 -22.90 4.92
N GLN A 323 10.31 -23.92 4.15
CA GLN A 323 11.14 -25.01 4.69
C GLN A 323 12.53 -24.52 5.11
N VAL A 324 13.20 -23.73 4.26
CA VAL A 324 14.52 -23.15 4.59
C VAL A 324 14.42 -22.23 5.80
N ALA A 325 13.42 -21.36 5.84
CA ALA A 325 13.20 -20.45 6.96
C ALA A 325 12.90 -21.20 8.26
N ARG A 326 12.09 -22.27 8.24
CA ARG A 326 11.85 -23.14 9.41
C ARG A 326 13.14 -23.81 9.89
N ALA A 327 13.93 -24.36 8.98
CA ALA A 327 15.20 -25.01 9.34
C ALA A 327 16.18 -24.03 9.99
N LYS A 328 16.32 -22.81 9.43
CA LYS A 328 17.14 -21.75 10.02
C LYS A 328 16.60 -21.28 11.37
N PHE A 329 15.29 -21.12 11.48
CA PHE A 329 14.64 -20.72 12.72
C PHE A 329 14.90 -21.73 13.85
N GLU A 330 14.74 -23.03 13.55
CA GLU A 330 15.06 -24.11 14.47
C GLU A 330 16.55 -24.16 14.84
N SER A 331 17.45 -24.00 13.87
CA SER A 331 18.88 -23.93 14.14
C SER A 331 19.24 -22.72 15.01
N GLY A 332 18.64 -21.56 14.74
CA GLY A 332 18.82 -20.35 15.54
C GLY A 332 18.35 -20.51 16.97
N ARG A 333 17.20 -21.16 17.17
CA ARG A 333 16.67 -21.51 18.50
C ARG A 333 17.64 -22.39 19.28
N GLN A 334 18.15 -23.46 18.64
CA GLN A 334 19.11 -24.38 19.26
C GLN A 334 20.42 -23.67 19.61
N LYS A 335 20.96 -22.85 18.69
CA LYS A 335 22.19 -22.09 18.91
C LYS A 335 22.04 -21.07 20.05
N LEU A 336 20.92 -20.34 20.11
CA LEU A 336 20.67 -19.38 21.20
C LEU A 336 20.61 -20.07 22.58
N SER A 337 20.12 -21.32 22.63
CA SER A 337 20.12 -22.10 23.87
C SER A 337 21.50 -22.58 24.31
N ALA A 338 22.45 -22.69 23.36
CA ALA A 338 23.82 -23.14 23.61
C ALA A 338 24.77 -21.98 23.91
N GLU A 339 24.62 -20.86 23.21
CA GLU A 339 25.51 -19.70 23.29
C GLU A 339 24.70 -18.39 23.35
N PRO A 340 25.00 -17.49 24.30
CA PRO A 340 24.33 -16.20 24.39
C PRO A 340 24.73 -15.29 23.22
N LEU A 341 23.80 -14.41 22.81
CA LEU A 341 24.09 -13.38 21.79
C LEU A 341 25.30 -12.53 22.18
N THR A 342 26.18 -12.29 21.21
CA THR A 342 27.25 -11.31 21.31
C THR A 342 26.68 -9.88 21.27
N ASN A 343 27.44 -8.91 21.77
CA ASN A 343 27.03 -7.50 21.74
C ASN A 343 26.81 -7.00 20.30
N ALA A 344 27.65 -7.45 19.36
CA ALA A 344 27.53 -7.10 17.95
C ALA A 344 26.22 -7.61 17.35
N GLU A 345 25.81 -8.84 17.67
CA GLU A 345 24.55 -9.42 17.20
C GLU A 345 23.34 -8.70 17.79
N VAL A 346 23.38 -8.34 19.08
CA VAL A 346 22.31 -7.53 19.68
C VAL A 346 22.21 -6.15 19.01
N ALA A 347 23.34 -5.49 18.76
CA ALA A 347 23.36 -4.21 18.05
C ALA A 347 22.83 -4.31 16.62
N GLU A 348 23.18 -5.38 15.89
CA GLU A 348 22.66 -5.65 14.54
C GLU A 348 21.14 -5.84 14.55
N ILE A 349 20.62 -6.63 15.49
CA ILE A 349 19.18 -6.90 15.61
C ILE A 349 18.40 -5.62 15.97
N VAL A 350 18.82 -4.93 17.02
CA VAL A 350 18.09 -3.77 17.57
C VAL A 350 18.20 -2.55 16.66
N ASN A 351 19.29 -2.42 15.90
CA ASN A 351 19.52 -1.30 14.99
C ASN A 351 19.27 -1.66 13.52
N SER A 352 18.72 -2.83 13.22
CA SER A 352 18.32 -3.19 11.85
C SER A 352 17.30 -2.18 11.34
N ARG A 353 17.66 -1.50 10.24
CA ARG A 353 16.81 -0.49 9.61
C ARG A 353 15.50 -1.10 9.12
N GLU A 354 15.57 -2.33 8.64
CA GLU A 354 14.45 -3.11 8.12
C GLU A 354 13.46 -3.41 9.24
N VAL A 355 13.93 -3.96 10.37
CA VAL A 355 13.09 -4.26 11.54
C VAL A 355 12.47 -2.98 12.10
N LEU A 356 13.26 -1.91 12.28
CA LEU A 356 12.75 -0.64 12.80
C LEU A 356 11.77 0.07 11.83
N SER A 357 11.88 -0.17 10.53
CA SER A 357 10.90 0.31 9.54
C SER A 357 9.57 -0.43 9.66
N LEU A 358 9.62 -1.76 9.83
CA LEU A 358 8.44 -2.59 10.03
C LEU A 358 7.71 -2.23 11.33
N LEU A 359 8.46 -2.06 12.43
CA LEU A 359 7.89 -1.69 13.72
C LEU A 359 7.19 -0.33 13.67
N ARG A 360 7.81 0.68 13.05
CA ARG A 360 7.16 1.99 12.87
C ARG A 360 5.86 1.89 12.08
N ALA A 361 5.78 1.01 11.08
CA ALA A 361 4.56 0.81 10.30
C ALA A 361 3.40 0.24 11.14
N VAL A 362 3.69 -0.44 12.25
CA VAL A 362 2.69 -0.98 13.19
C VAL A 362 2.62 -0.19 14.51
N GLY A 363 3.16 1.03 14.53
CA GLY A 363 3.13 1.90 15.72
C GLY A 363 3.99 1.41 16.90
N ARG A 364 5.03 0.61 16.62
CA ARG A 364 6.00 0.11 17.59
C ARG A 364 7.32 0.87 17.47
N SER A 365 8.00 1.00 18.60
CA SER A 365 9.26 1.72 18.76
C SER A 365 10.47 0.79 18.81
N ARG A 366 11.68 1.37 18.81
CA ARG A 366 12.92 0.64 19.10
C ARG A 366 12.92 0.07 20.52
N ASP A 367 12.32 0.77 21.48
CA ASP A 367 12.28 0.33 22.87
C ASP A 367 11.38 -0.90 23.04
N ASP A 368 10.28 -0.96 22.28
CA ASP A 368 9.45 -2.17 22.18
C ASP A 368 10.27 -3.37 21.65
N LEU A 369 11.12 -3.15 20.63
CA LEU A 369 12.02 -4.18 20.11
C LEU A 369 13.02 -4.65 21.16
N ILE A 370 13.64 -3.72 21.90
CA ILE A 370 14.58 -4.04 22.98
C ILE A 370 13.88 -4.92 24.04
N ALA A 371 12.67 -4.55 24.46
CA ALA A 371 11.91 -5.34 25.42
C ALA A 371 11.57 -6.74 24.91
N ALA A 372 11.20 -6.86 23.62
CA ALA A 372 10.93 -8.14 23.00
C ALA A 372 12.19 -9.02 22.87
N VAL A 373 13.33 -8.45 22.47
CA VAL A 373 14.61 -9.15 22.41
C VAL A 373 15.06 -9.59 23.81
N ALA A 374 14.90 -8.74 24.83
CA ALA A 374 15.19 -9.08 26.22
C ALA A 374 14.37 -10.31 26.66
N LYS A 375 13.05 -10.30 26.37
CA LYS A 375 12.16 -11.43 26.65
C LYS A 375 12.59 -12.73 25.93
N VAL A 376 12.89 -12.65 24.63
CA VAL A 376 13.27 -13.82 23.82
C VAL A 376 14.61 -14.42 24.27
N THR A 377 15.54 -13.58 24.72
CA THR A 377 16.89 -14.00 25.09
C THR A 377 17.05 -14.30 26.59
N GLY A 378 16.03 -14.03 27.40
CA GLY A 378 16.08 -14.17 28.85
C GLY A 378 17.00 -13.15 29.55
N LYS A 379 17.33 -12.04 28.88
CA LYS A 379 18.16 -10.96 29.42
C LYS A 379 17.29 -9.81 29.94
N SER A 380 17.87 -8.92 30.74
CA SER A 380 17.22 -7.66 31.14
C SER A 380 17.19 -6.63 30.01
N VAL A 381 16.26 -5.68 30.09
CA VAL A 381 16.14 -4.57 29.13
C VAL A 381 17.40 -3.71 29.15
N GLU A 382 17.96 -3.47 30.33
CA GLU A 382 19.17 -2.68 30.55
C GLU A 382 20.40 -3.33 29.91
N GLU A 383 20.52 -4.67 30.00
CA GLU A 383 21.58 -5.41 29.32
C GLU A 383 21.45 -5.29 27.79
N ILE A 384 20.27 -5.52 27.23
CA ILE A 384 20.06 -5.38 25.78
C ILE A 384 20.33 -3.95 25.32
N GLN A 385 19.90 -2.95 26.08
CA GLN A 385 20.14 -1.55 25.76
C GLN A 385 21.63 -1.18 25.81
N GLY A 386 22.37 -1.68 26.81
CA GLY A 386 23.81 -1.51 26.90
C GLY A 386 24.56 -2.20 25.76
N GLN A 387 24.11 -3.37 25.33
CA GLN A 387 24.69 -4.12 24.21
C GLN A 387 24.37 -3.51 22.85
N ALA A 388 23.14 -2.99 22.67
CA ALA A 388 22.68 -2.39 21.42
C ALA A 388 23.35 -1.04 21.10
N GLY A 389 23.88 -0.36 22.12
CA GLY A 389 24.44 0.97 22.00
C GLY A 389 23.39 2.06 21.70
N PRO A 390 23.83 3.30 21.48
CA PRO A 390 22.92 4.40 21.14
C PRO A 390 22.20 4.13 19.83
N ALA A 391 20.96 4.62 19.71
CA ALA A 391 20.23 4.54 18.46
C ALA A 391 21.03 5.23 17.35
N PRO A 392 21.09 4.67 16.13
CA PRO A 392 21.75 5.34 15.02
C PRO A 392 21.10 6.71 14.80
N ALA A 393 21.94 7.73 14.57
CA ALA A 393 21.44 9.07 14.28
C ALA A 393 20.44 9.00 13.12
N ALA A 394 19.30 9.70 13.27
CA ALA A 394 18.33 9.80 12.18
C ALA A 394 19.07 10.33 10.94
N PRO A 395 18.86 9.74 9.75
CA PRO A 395 19.48 10.25 8.54
C PRO A 395 19.07 11.73 8.41
N SER A 396 20.06 12.62 8.36
CA SER A 396 19.83 14.03 8.10
C SER A 396 19.09 14.14 6.77
N ASN A 397 17.91 14.74 6.76
CA ASN A 397 17.18 15.07 5.53
C ASN A 397 18.01 16.09 4.74
N GLN A 398 18.91 15.61 3.88
CA GLN A 398 19.61 16.40 2.86
C GLN A 398 19.08 16.01 1.49
#